data_AF-K0MDM2-F1
#
_entry.id   AF-K0MDM2-F1
#
_cell.length_a   1.000
_cell.length_b   1.000
_cell.length_c   1.000
_cell.angle_alpha   90.00
_cell.angle_beta   90.00
_cell.angle_gamma   90.00
#
_symmetry.space_group_name_H-M   'P 1'
#
loop_
_entity.id
_entity.type
_entity.pdbx_description
1 polymer ?
#
loop_
_entity_poly.entity_id
_entity_poly.type
_entity_poly.pdbx_seq_one_letter_code
_entity_poly.pdbx_strand_id
1 'polypeptide(L)'
;MTWAFIFAAQQSLNHAAEEGARAALQWLGSTALEPRAARAGQLAGQYADWVRRMGGAPATVTVCGSGGPIGGLAGGPCSGIALAADQIEVLVRYPYAQAPLVPLLPGMGVAVPGTLSARASVRVGGPVTAAGEGA
;
A
#
# COMPACT_ATOMS: atom_id res chain seq x y z
N MET A 1 15.44 -14.48 -16.24
CA MET A 1 15.88 -13.20 -15.64
C MET A 1 14.71 -12.24 -15.41
N THR A 2 13.79 -12.07 -16.36
CA THR A 2 12.55 -11.28 -16.19
C THR A 2 11.80 -11.60 -14.88
N TRP A 3 11.63 -12.88 -14.58
CA TRP A 3 10.97 -13.33 -13.35
C TRP A 3 11.70 -12.94 -12.06
N ALA A 4 13.04 -12.88 -12.07
CA ALA A 4 13.82 -12.45 -10.91
C ALA A 4 13.59 -10.96 -10.62
N PHE A 5 13.49 -10.12 -11.66
CA PHE A 5 13.14 -8.71 -11.51
C PHE A 5 11.69 -8.51 -11.04
N ILE A 6 10.73 -9.29 -11.57
CA ILE A 6 9.34 -9.27 -11.10
C ILE A 6 9.27 -9.64 -9.62
N PHE A 7 9.97 -10.69 -9.23
CA PHE A 7 10.05 -11.12 -7.84
C PHE A 7 10.67 -10.04 -6.95
N ALA A 8 11.79 -9.45 -7.36
CA ALA A 8 12.43 -8.36 -6.63
C ALA A 8 11.50 -7.15 -6.49
N ALA A 9 10.76 -6.80 -7.54
CA ALA A 9 9.74 -5.76 -7.51
C ALA A 9 8.63 -6.09 -6.51
N GLN A 10 8.09 -7.30 -6.56
CA GLN A 10 7.06 -7.77 -5.64
C GLN A 10 7.54 -7.76 -4.18
N GLN A 11 8.77 -8.19 -3.92
CA GLN A 11 9.38 -8.15 -2.58
C GLN A 11 9.55 -6.71 -2.09
N SER A 12 9.93 -5.79 -2.97
CA SER A 12 10.03 -4.38 -2.62
C SER A 12 8.67 -3.76 -2.29
N LEU A 13 7.62 -4.10 -3.04
CA LEU A 13 6.25 -3.66 -2.69
C LEU A 13 5.81 -4.26 -1.35
N ASN A 14 6.17 -5.52 -1.06
CA ASN A 14 5.91 -6.14 0.24
C ASN A 14 6.59 -5.36 1.36
N HIS A 15 7.87 -5.05 1.20
CA HIS A 15 8.61 -4.22 2.13
C HIS A 15 7.97 -2.84 2.33
N ALA A 16 7.54 -2.17 1.25
CA ALA A 16 6.87 -0.89 1.32
C ALA A 16 5.56 -0.94 2.13
N ALA A 17 4.75 -1.98 1.93
CA ALA A 17 3.51 -2.17 2.68
C ALA A 17 3.79 -2.42 4.18
N GLU A 18 4.76 -3.28 4.50
CA GLU A 18 5.17 -3.62 5.87
C GLU A 18 5.70 -2.38 6.62
N GLU A 19 6.59 -1.60 6.01
CA GLU A 19 7.11 -0.38 6.64
C GLU A 19 6.02 0.67 6.82
N GLY A 20 5.10 0.81 5.85
CA GLY A 20 3.92 1.66 6.01
C GLY A 20 3.06 1.23 7.20
N ALA A 21 2.79 -0.06 7.34
CA ALA A 21 2.01 -0.59 8.45
C ALA A 21 2.73 -0.37 9.80
N ARG A 22 4.05 -0.59 9.87
CA ARG A 22 4.87 -0.26 11.05
C ARG A 22 4.82 1.21 11.41
N ALA A 23 4.82 2.10 10.41
CA ALA A 23 4.71 3.54 10.65
C ALA A 23 3.36 3.94 11.26
N ALA A 24 2.29 3.19 11.00
CA ALA A 24 0.98 3.42 11.61
C ALA A 24 0.98 3.20 13.14
N LEU A 25 1.91 2.40 13.65
CA LEU A 25 2.08 2.13 15.08
C LEU A 25 2.83 3.25 15.81
N GLN A 26 3.48 4.17 15.08
CA GLN A 26 4.23 5.26 15.70
C GLN A 26 3.29 6.17 16.48
N TRP A 27 3.70 6.53 17.70
CA TRP A 27 2.94 7.45 18.54
C TRP A 27 3.04 8.87 17.99
N LEU A 28 1.91 9.39 17.51
CA LEU A 28 1.78 10.74 16.93
C LEU A 28 1.12 11.73 17.90
N GLY A 29 1.11 11.44 19.20
CA GLY A 29 0.41 12.25 20.19
C GLY A 29 -1.12 12.22 20.07
N SER A 30 -1.67 11.34 19.24
CA SER A 30 -3.12 11.18 19.00
C SER A 30 -3.52 9.71 18.87
N THR A 31 -4.76 9.42 19.27
CA THR A 31 -5.43 8.13 19.07
C THR A 31 -6.29 8.10 17.80
N ALA A 32 -6.24 9.14 16.97
CA ALA A 32 -7.00 9.18 15.72
C ALA A 32 -6.36 8.26 14.66
N LEU A 33 -7.20 7.55 13.89
CA LEU A 33 -6.75 6.69 12.78
C LEU A 33 -6.15 7.49 11.62
N GLU A 34 -6.72 8.66 11.32
CA GLU A 34 -6.35 9.46 10.16
C GLU A 34 -4.87 9.87 10.11
N PRO A 35 -4.28 10.50 11.15
CA PRO A 35 -2.87 10.89 11.11
C PRO A 35 -1.93 9.68 11.01
N ARG A 36 -2.30 8.55 11.62
CA ARG A 36 -1.55 7.28 11.51
C ARG A 36 -1.63 6.71 10.11
N ALA A 37 -2.82 6.74 9.50
CA ALA A 37 -3.02 6.31 8.13
C ALA A 37 -2.25 7.19 7.13
N ALA A 38 -2.27 8.51 7.31
CA ALA A 38 -1.48 9.46 6.52
C ALA A 38 0.01 9.14 6.60
N ARG A 39 0.53 8.91 7.81
CA ARG A 39 1.93 8.53 8.00
C ARG A 39 2.28 7.20 7.33
N ALA A 40 1.41 6.20 7.48
CA ALA A 40 1.56 4.89 6.85
C ALA A 40 1.61 4.99 5.32
N GLY A 41 0.67 5.74 4.74
CA GLY A 41 0.57 5.95 3.29
C GLY A 41 1.77 6.69 2.73
N GLN A 42 2.24 7.75 3.42
CA GLN A 42 3.43 8.49 3.02
C GLN A 42 4.68 7.60 3.00
N LEU A 43 4.91 6.80 4.05
CA LEU A 43 6.11 5.97 4.12
C LEU A 43 6.07 4.84 3.09
N ALA A 44 4.93 4.17 2.93
CA ALA A 44 4.74 3.16 1.88
C ALA A 44 4.98 3.75 0.48
N GLY A 45 4.49 4.96 0.22
CA GLY A 45 4.72 5.67 -1.04
C GLY A 45 6.19 5.96 -1.30
N GLN A 46 6.94 6.40 -0.27
CA GLN A 46 8.38 6.65 -0.37
C GLN A 46 9.16 5.38 -0.72
N TYR A 47 8.86 4.26 -0.06
CA TYR A 47 9.50 2.98 -0.35
C TYR A 47 9.11 2.42 -1.73
N ALA A 48 7.92 2.73 -2.24
CA ALA A 48 7.49 2.30 -3.57
C ALA A 48 7.93 3.24 -4.70
N ASP A 49 8.38 4.46 -4.42
CA ASP A 49 8.64 5.50 -5.45
C ASP A 49 9.68 5.09 -6.52
N TRP A 50 10.56 4.15 -6.21
CA TRP A 50 11.53 3.65 -7.20
C TRP A 50 10.85 3.01 -8.42
N VAL A 51 9.68 2.38 -8.27
CA VAL A 51 8.96 1.76 -9.41
C VAL A 51 8.46 2.81 -10.40
N ARG A 52 8.19 4.04 -9.93
CA ARG A 52 7.88 5.19 -10.78
C ARG A 52 9.09 5.61 -11.59
N ARG A 53 10.26 5.67 -10.95
CA ARG A 53 11.52 6.03 -11.62
C ARG A 53 11.92 4.99 -12.66
N MET A 54 11.64 3.71 -12.42
CA MET A 54 12.02 2.62 -13.32
C MET A 54 11.01 2.36 -14.44
N GLY A 55 9.72 2.25 -14.14
CA GLY A 55 8.70 1.90 -15.14
C GLY A 55 7.81 3.07 -15.58
N GLY A 56 8.01 4.28 -15.07
CA GLY A 56 7.33 5.50 -15.54
C GLY A 56 5.92 5.74 -14.99
N ALA A 57 5.38 4.82 -14.18
CA ALA A 57 4.08 4.98 -13.51
C ALA A 57 4.22 4.86 -11.99
N PRO A 58 3.46 5.64 -11.19
CA PRO A 58 3.50 5.51 -9.73
C PRO A 58 2.88 4.20 -9.26
N ALA A 59 3.40 3.67 -8.15
CA ALA A 59 2.65 2.71 -7.36
C ALA A 59 1.51 3.43 -6.64
N THR A 60 0.38 2.76 -6.58
CA THR A 60 -0.82 3.20 -5.90
C THR A 60 -0.78 2.72 -4.46
N VAL A 61 -0.85 3.63 -3.50
CA VAL A 61 -0.96 3.30 -2.07
C VAL A 61 -2.38 3.55 -1.60
N THR A 62 -2.95 2.60 -0.86
CA THR A 62 -4.26 2.74 -0.23
C THR A 62 -4.16 2.32 1.22
N VAL A 63 -4.66 3.15 2.13
CA VAL A 63 -4.70 2.84 3.56
C VAL A 63 -6.14 2.71 4.01
N CYS A 64 -6.46 1.57 4.60
CA CYS A 64 -7.82 1.15 4.92
C CYS A 64 -7.99 0.89 6.42
N GLY A 65 -9.17 1.24 6.93
CA GLY A 65 -9.68 0.86 8.24
C GLY A 65 -10.93 -0.01 8.10
N SER A 66 -11.62 -0.25 9.23
CA SER A 66 -12.89 -1.00 9.24
C SER A 66 -13.98 -0.40 8.35
N GLY A 67 -14.01 0.93 8.20
CA GLY A 67 -14.98 1.67 7.36
C GLY A 67 -14.56 1.88 5.90
N GLY A 68 -13.44 1.30 5.46
CA GLY A 68 -12.89 1.53 4.12
C GLY A 68 -11.66 2.46 4.11
N PRO A 69 -11.37 3.16 2.99
CA PRO A 69 -10.20 4.02 2.89
C PRO A 69 -10.22 5.16 3.91
N ILE A 70 -9.08 5.41 4.56
CA ILE A 70 -8.93 6.45 5.60
C ILE A 70 -8.29 7.70 4.99
N GLY A 71 -8.77 8.90 5.37
CA GLY A 71 -8.04 10.17 5.18
C GLY A 71 -7.78 10.55 3.73
N GLY A 72 -8.67 10.18 2.80
CA GLY A 72 -8.50 10.45 1.37
C GLY A 72 -7.38 9.67 0.69
N LEU A 73 -6.74 8.72 1.37
CA LEU A 73 -5.70 7.82 0.82
C LEU A 73 -6.32 6.69 0.00
N ALA A 74 -7.20 7.04 -0.92
CA ALA A 74 -7.92 6.12 -1.78
C ALA A 74 -7.23 6.02 -3.15
N GLY A 75 -6.02 5.45 -3.18
CA GLY A 75 -5.36 5.14 -4.45
C GLY A 75 -6.13 4.08 -5.26
N GLY A 76 -6.93 3.25 -4.60
CA GLY A 76 -7.77 2.21 -5.20
C GLY A 76 -8.65 1.55 -4.13
N PRO A 77 -9.32 0.44 -4.46
CA PRO A 77 -10.18 -0.24 -3.50
C PRO A 77 -9.37 -0.84 -2.34
N CYS A 78 -9.98 -0.90 -1.16
CA CYS A 78 -9.46 -1.73 -0.08
C CYS A 78 -9.45 -3.21 -0.50
N SER A 79 -8.92 -4.02 0.38
CA SER A 79 -8.60 -5.40 0.07
C SER A 79 -9.80 -6.35 0.08
N GLY A 80 -10.92 -5.88 0.63
CA GLY A 80 -12.14 -6.65 0.85
C GLY A 80 -12.12 -7.52 2.11
N ILE A 81 -10.99 -7.59 2.81
CA ILE A 81 -10.95 -8.24 4.14
C ILE A 81 -11.65 -7.33 5.15
N ALA A 82 -12.40 -7.92 6.07
CA ALA A 82 -12.98 -7.19 7.19
C ALA A 82 -11.88 -6.85 8.21
N LEU A 83 -11.68 -5.55 8.47
CA LEU A 83 -10.75 -5.05 9.47
C LEU A 83 -11.47 -4.79 10.80
N ALA A 84 -10.76 -4.99 11.90
CA ALA A 84 -11.24 -4.51 13.20
C ALA A 84 -11.18 -2.97 13.30
N ALA A 85 -11.92 -2.40 14.27
CA ALA A 85 -12.00 -0.95 14.47
C ALA A 85 -10.63 -0.29 14.75
N ASP A 86 -9.71 -1.02 15.36
CA ASP A 86 -8.36 -0.58 15.68
C ASP A 86 -7.30 -1.03 14.67
N GLN A 87 -7.72 -1.57 13.52
CA GLN A 87 -6.84 -2.14 12.53
C GLN A 87 -6.67 -1.21 11.33
N ILE A 88 -5.43 -1.08 10.89
CA ILE A 88 -5.06 -0.39 9.65
C ILE A 88 -4.45 -1.42 8.70
N GLU A 89 -4.87 -1.35 7.44
CA GLU A 89 -4.29 -2.11 6.34
C GLU A 89 -3.66 -1.16 5.33
N VAL A 90 -2.45 -1.46 4.89
CA VAL A 90 -1.72 -0.73 3.86
C VAL A 90 -1.63 -1.62 2.63
N LEU A 91 -2.18 -1.16 1.52
CA LEU A 91 -2.05 -1.79 0.21
C LEU A 91 -1.15 -0.97 -0.68
N VAL A 92 -0.25 -1.66 -1.38
CA VAL A 92 0.58 -1.06 -2.43
C VAL A 92 0.35 -1.86 -3.72
N ARG A 93 -0.04 -1.17 -4.80
CA ARG A 93 -0.31 -1.79 -6.10
C ARG A 93 0.51 -1.12 -7.19
N TYR A 94 0.95 -1.89 -8.16
CA TYR A 94 1.70 -1.39 -9.30
C TYR A 94 1.18 -1.97 -10.62
N PRO A 95 0.77 -1.14 -11.60
CA PRO A 95 0.20 -1.58 -12.88
C PRO A 95 1.26 -2.11 -13.84
N TYR A 96 1.82 -3.29 -13.54
CA TYR A 96 2.99 -3.85 -14.22
C TYR A 96 2.80 -4.07 -15.72
N ALA A 97 1.61 -4.47 -16.18
CA ALA A 97 1.36 -4.65 -17.62
C ALA A 97 1.34 -3.32 -18.39
N GLN A 98 0.95 -2.21 -17.74
CA GLN A 98 0.93 -0.88 -18.36
C GLN A 98 2.28 -0.17 -18.25
N ALA A 99 3.04 -0.47 -17.18
CA ALA A 99 4.33 0.10 -16.87
C ALA A 99 5.29 -1.02 -16.45
N PRO A 100 5.85 -1.79 -17.39
CA PRO A 100 6.72 -2.90 -17.03
C PRO A 100 8.10 -2.37 -16.59
N LEU A 101 8.63 -2.93 -15.49
CA LEU A 101 9.95 -2.54 -14.96
C LEU A 101 11.12 -3.12 -15.76
N VAL A 102 10.85 -4.13 -16.59
CA VAL A 102 11.81 -4.71 -17.52
C VAL A 102 11.18 -4.80 -18.89
N PRO A 103 11.96 -4.67 -19.98
CA PRO A 103 11.44 -4.78 -21.33
C PRO A 103 10.71 -6.12 -21.54
N LEU A 104 9.46 -6.04 -21.99
CA LEU A 104 8.69 -7.22 -22.40
C LEU A 104 9.18 -7.65 -23.79
N LEU A 105 9.74 -8.85 -23.91
CA LEU A 105 10.06 -9.42 -25.22
C LEU A 105 8.78 -9.94 -25.90
N PRO A 106 8.76 -10.03 -27.25
CA PRO A 106 7.65 -10.62 -27.98
C PRO A 106 7.26 -11.99 -27.41
N GLY A 107 5.97 -12.21 -27.18
CA GLY A 107 5.43 -13.47 -26.63
C GLY A 107 5.37 -13.59 -25.10
N MET A 108 5.93 -12.64 -24.33
CA MET A 108 5.88 -12.69 -22.85
C MET A 108 4.61 -12.09 -22.22
N GLY A 109 3.76 -11.40 -22.99
CA GLY A 109 2.59 -10.68 -22.46
C GLY A 109 1.56 -11.55 -21.72
N VAL A 110 1.51 -12.85 -21.99
CA VAL A 110 0.59 -13.81 -21.33
C VAL A 110 1.16 -14.33 -20.00
N ALA A 111 2.49 -14.28 -19.83
CA ALA A 111 3.19 -14.88 -18.69
C ALA A 111 3.57 -13.87 -17.60
N VAL A 112 3.30 -12.57 -17.80
CA VAL A 112 3.58 -11.51 -16.83
C VAL A 112 2.31 -11.09 -16.08
N PRO A 113 2.43 -10.76 -14.78
CA PRO A 113 1.28 -10.31 -14.00
C PRO A 113 0.77 -8.95 -14.49
N GLY A 114 -0.55 -8.80 -14.52
CA GLY A 114 -1.18 -7.51 -14.85
C GLY A 114 -0.89 -6.43 -13.82
N THR A 115 -0.91 -6.79 -12.54
CA THR A 115 -0.66 -5.88 -11.41
C THR A 115 0.13 -6.61 -10.33
N LEU A 116 1.15 -5.96 -9.80
CA LEU A 116 1.82 -6.40 -8.57
C LEU A 116 1.09 -5.80 -7.38
N SER A 117 0.86 -6.59 -6.34
CA SER A 117 0.13 -6.12 -5.16
C SER A 117 0.78 -6.63 -3.89
N ALA A 118 0.92 -5.75 -2.92
CA ALA A 118 1.40 -6.06 -1.59
C ALA A 118 0.43 -5.49 -0.55
N ARG A 119 0.41 -6.14 0.62
CA ARG A 119 -0.49 -5.81 1.71
C ARG A 119 0.17 -6.12 3.04
N ALA A 120 0.03 -5.22 3.99
CA ALA A 120 0.34 -5.45 5.39
C ALA A 120 -0.76 -4.84 6.26
N SER A 121 -1.00 -5.41 7.43
CA SER A 121 -1.99 -4.85 8.37
C SER A 121 -1.47 -4.91 9.80
N VAL A 122 -1.83 -3.91 10.59
CA VAL A 122 -1.45 -3.80 11.99
C VAL A 122 -2.64 -3.38 12.83
N ARG A 123 -2.64 -3.78 14.10
CA ARG A 123 -3.55 -3.26 15.11
C ARG A 123 -2.85 -2.19 15.92
N VAL A 124 -3.46 -1.02 15.95
CA VAL A 124 -2.91 0.20 16.53
C VAL A 124 -3.00 0.18 18.05
N GLY A 125 -3.95 -0.58 18.60
CA GLY A 125 -4.16 -0.77 20.03
C GLY A 125 -4.83 0.42 20.72
N GLY A 126 -5.77 0.12 21.62
CA GLY A 126 -6.49 1.12 22.42
C GLY A 126 -7.80 1.62 21.78
N PRO A 127 -8.57 2.46 22.50
CA PRO A 127 -9.77 3.09 21.94
C PRO A 127 -9.33 4.08 20.85
N VAL A 128 -9.60 3.71 19.60
CA VAL A 128 -9.25 4.52 18.43
C VAL A 128 -10.49 5.33 18.06
N THR A 129 -10.36 6.66 18.02
CA THR A 129 -11.45 7.49 17.52
C THR A 129 -11.46 7.37 15.99
N ALA A 130 -12.56 6.86 15.44
CA ALA A 130 -12.81 6.94 14.02
C ALA A 130 -12.81 8.43 13.63
N ALA A 131 -12.16 8.76 12.52
CA ALA A 131 -12.21 10.12 12.01
C ALA A 131 -13.65 10.41 11.56
N GLY A 132 -14.36 11.29 12.29
CA GLY A 132 -15.60 11.90 11.82
C GLY A 132 -16.89 11.63 12.59
N GLU A 133 -16.89 11.55 13.92
CA GLU A 133 -18.11 11.75 14.72
C GLU A 133 -17.82 12.65 15.92
N GLY A 134 -17.99 13.95 15.73
CA GLY A 134 -17.81 14.97 16.77
C GLY A 134 -18.05 16.38 16.25
N ALA A 135 -19.23 16.90 16.60
CA ALA A 135 -19.81 18.24 16.40
C ALA A 135 -20.49 18.51 15.04
#